data_AF-A0A914NJM6-F1
#
_entry.id   AF-A0A914NJM6-F1
#
_cell.length_a   1.000
_cell.length_b   1.000
_cell.length_c   1.000
_cell.angle_alpha   90.00
_cell.angle_beta   90.00
_cell.angle_gamma   90.00
#
_symmetry.space_group_name_H-M   'P 1'
#
loop_
_entity.id
_entity.type
_entity.pdbx_description
1 polymer ?
#
loop_
_entity_poly.entity_id
_entity_poly.type
_entity_poly.pdbx_seq_one_letter_code
_entity_poly.pdbx_strand_id
1 'polypeptide(L)'
;MIPNKGRRTQAKLCLNNLWGRFSLRNFGLSQCTITDSPATWRKIVDDPSKEVSSVDELTPDIILISHLTKKDWVEEHECSNVVISLWTTSCARIHLLKAMQKVVRTPGCTLLYTDTDSLIFVHPEEICPLDLGPHLGQFTDEYPRHNILEYCSGGAKQYGLKLQRKDNSDADLEYILKVRGMTLNFDVVVNQGLRYEVFKEKVLHFAKNGYSIPLNISYPNFLRPSVKNGAVISQPLQKMYRPFVGKGIVRPSDFKVLDFGHTFCYKSIGLGVKLRN
;
A
#
# COMPACT_ATOMS: atom_id res chain seq x y z
N MET A 1 -17.36 13.19 23.85
CA MET A 1 -17.67 13.74 22.52
C MET A 1 -17.44 12.64 21.49
N ILE A 2 -18.47 12.18 20.76
CA ILE A 2 -18.31 11.10 19.77
C ILE A 2 -17.57 11.67 18.55
N PRO A 3 -16.43 11.12 18.13
CA PRO A 3 -15.66 11.67 17.00
C PRO A 3 -16.47 11.56 15.70
N ASN A 4 -16.68 12.68 15.02
CA ASN A 4 -17.31 12.68 13.70
C ASN A 4 -16.34 12.06 12.66
N LYS A 5 -16.65 10.83 12.23
CA LYS A 5 -15.82 10.07 11.28
C LYS A 5 -15.65 10.79 9.94
N GLY A 6 -16.71 11.42 9.43
CA GLY A 6 -16.67 12.15 8.15
C GLY A 6 -15.74 13.36 8.20
N ARG A 7 -15.88 14.22 9.22
CA ARG A 7 -14.99 15.37 9.42
C ARG A 7 -13.54 14.96 9.62
N ARG A 8 -13.29 13.88 10.39
CA ARG A 8 -11.95 13.33 10.58
C ARG A 8 -11.34 12.87 9.25
N THR A 9 -12.11 12.18 8.41
CA THR A 9 -11.64 11.73 7.09
C THR A 9 -11.28 12.89 6.19
N GLN A 10 -12.11 13.94 6.13
CA GLN A 10 -11.81 15.13 5.33
C GLN A 10 -10.54 15.84 5.81
N ALA A 11 -10.42 16.09 7.12
CA ALA A 11 -9.23 16.72 7.69
C ALA A 11 -7.96 15.90 7.41
N LYS A 12 -8.02 14.56 7.55
CA LYS A 12 -6.92 13.66 7.22
C LYS A 12 -6.57 13.70 5.73
N LEU A 13 -7.57 13.76 4.86
CA LEU A 13 -7.36 13.85 3.42
C LEU A 13 -6.67 15.17 3.04
N CYS A 14 -7.08 16.30 3.62
CA CYS A 14 -6.44 17.59 3.38
C CYS A 14 -4.95 17.57 3.77
N LEU A 15 -4.62 17.05 4.96
CA LEU A 15 -3.23 16.96 5.43
C LEU A 15 -2.38 16.03 4.55
N ASN A 16 -2.91 14.86 4.20
CA ASN A 16 -2.18 13.89 3.37
C ASN A 16 -1.98 14.39 1.93
N ASN A 17 -2.95 15.11 1.38
CA ASN A 17 -2.87 15.66 0.03
C ASN A 17 -1.87 16.82 -0.04
N LEU A 18 -1.73 17.63 1.01
CA LEU A 18 -0.78 18.75 1.05
C LEU A 18 0.66 18.27 0.76
N TRP A 19 1.09 17.20 1.45
CA TRP A 19 2.38 16.57 1.21
C TRP A 19 2.55 16.14 -0.26
N GLY A 20 1.53 15.52 -0.84
CA GLY A 20 1.55 15.05 -2.23
C GLY A 20 1.59 16.19 -3.25
N ARG A 21 1.04 17.35 -2.91
CA ARG A 21 1.08 18.56 -3.75
C ARG A 21 2.51 19.09 -3.93
N PHE A 22 3.35 19.04 -2.90
CA PHE A 22 4.75 19.43 -3.01
C PHE A 22 5.58 18.50 -3.93
N SER A 23 5.15 17.25 -4.11
CA SER A 23 5.80 16.23 -4.96
C SER A 23 5.13 16.02 -6.32
N LEU A 24 4.31 16.97 -6.80
CA LEU A 24 3.65 16.78 -8.08
C LEU A 24 4.66 16.59 -9.20
N ARG A 25 4.46 15.53 -9.99
CA ARG A 25 5.23 15.30 -11.20
C ARG A 25 4.79 16.31 -12.26
N ASN A 26 5.63 17.27 -12.57
CA ASN A 26 5.32 18.33 -13.55
C ASN A 26 5.55 17.90 -15.01
N PHE A 27 6.37 16.87 -15.26
CA PHE A 27 6.74 16.43 -16.62
C PHE A 27 6.30 14.99 -16.93
N GLY A 28 6.00 14.71 -18.20
CA GLY A 28 5.78 13.36 -18.72
C GLY A 28 4.43 12.77 -18.29
N LEU A 29 3.47 13.61 -17.94
CA LEU A 29 2.07 13.26 -17.77
C LEU A 29 1.36 13.54 -19.09
N SER A 30 0.83 12.50 -19.72
CA SER A 30 0.01 12.66 -20.93
C SER A 30 -1.22 13.46 -20.59
N GLN A 31 -1.45 14.53 -21.33
CA GLN A 31 -2.67 15.32 -21.29
C GLN A 31 -3.57 14.89 -22.44
N CYS A 32 -4.87 15.04 -22.24
CA CYS A 32 -5.88 14.69 -23.23
C CYS A 32 -6.74 15.92 -23.49
N THR A 33 -6.91 16.29 -24.75
CA THR A 33 -7.88 17.30 -25.16
C THR A 33 -8.93 16.67 -26.05
N ILE A 34 -10.19 16.82 -25.68
CA ILE A 34 -11.34 16.41 -26.49
C ILE A 34 -11.81 17.65 -27.25
N THR A 35 -11.93 17.56 -28.57
CA THR A 35 -12.39 18.68 -29.39
C THR A 35 -13.09 18.20 -30.67
N ASP A 36 -14.02 19.00 -31.12
CA ASP A 36 -14.72 18.93 -32.42
C ASP A 36 -14.25 20.00 -33.40
N SER A 37 -13.35 20.89 -32.97
CA SER A 37 -12.93 22.06 -33.74
C SER A 37 -11.60 21.81 -34.47
N PRO A 38 -11.57 21.96 -35.81
CA PRO A 38 -10.32 21.92 -36.58
C PRO A 38 -9.30 22.97 -36.13
N ALA A 39 -9.76 24.11 -35.60
CA ALA A 39 -8.88 25.17 -35.10
C ALA A 39 -8.13 24.74 -33.82
N THR A 40 -8.83 24.11 -32.88
CA THR A 40 -8.22 23.57 -31.65
C THR A 40 -7.26 22.43 -31.96
N TRP A 41 -7.64 21.55 -32.89
CA TRP A 41 -6.77 20.51 -33.43
C TRP A 41 -5.46 21.10 -33.97
N ARG A 42 -5.56 22.05 -34.90
CA ARG A 42 -4.38 22.68 -35.51
C ARG A 42 -3.52 23.40 -34.47
N LYS A 43 -4.15 24.09 -33.52
CA LYS A 43 -3.46 24.76 -32.41
C LYS A 43 -2.63 23.78 -31.57
N ILE A 44 -3.06 22.53 -31.36
CA ILE A 44 -2.32 21.55 -30.57
C ILE A 44 -1.21 20.89 -31.39
N VAL A 45 -1.48 20.57 -32.65
CA VAL A 45 -0.52 19.90 -33.54
C VAL A 45 0.64 20.82 -33.93
N ASP A 46 0.34 22.10 -34.18
CA ASP A 46 1.35 23.10 -34.56
C ASP A 46 2.10 23.69 -33.37
N ASP A 47 1.67 23.40 -32.14
CA ASP A 47 2.31 23.94 -30.94
C ASP A 47 3.70 23.30 -30.75
N PRO A 48 4.80 24.05 -30.87
CA PRO A 48 6.14 23.49 -30.72
C PRO A 48 6.41 22.98 -29.31
N SER A 49 5.66 23.43 -28.30
CA SER A 49 5.78 22.96 -26.91
C SER A 49 5.15 21.59 -26.68
N LYS A 50 4.30 21.13 -27.60
CA LYS A 50 3.56 19.87 -27.48
C LYS A 50 4.12 18.81 -28.42
N GLU A 51 4.01 17.56 -27.98
CA GLU A 51 4.28 16.37 -28.75
C GLU A 51 3.00 15.53 -28.75
N VAL A 52 2.40 15.33 -29.92
CA VAL A 52 1.16 14.56 -30.05
C VAL A 52 1.50 13.07 -30.06
N SER A 53 0.95 12.36 -29.09
CA SER A 53 1.18 10.93 -28.87
C SER A 53 0.15 10.07 -29.61
N SER A 54 -1.13 10.45 -29.54
CA SER A 54 -2.22 9.73 -30.21
C SER A 54 -3.36 10.67 -30.57
N VAL A 55 -4.14 10.25 -31.56
CA VAL A 55 -5.33 10.94 -32.05
C VAL A 55 -6.37 9.86 -32.23
N ASP A 56 -7.38 9.88 -31.37
CA ASP A 56 -8.42 8.88 -31.33
C ASP A 56 -9.75 9.55 -31.69
N GLU A 57 -10.37 9.10 -32.76
CA GLU A 57 -11.75 9.50 -33.11
C GLU A 57 -12.71 8.86 -32.10
N LEU A 58 -13.44 9.68 -31.36
CA LEU A 58 -14.43 9.23 -30.37
C LEU A 58 -15.82 9.09 -31.02
N THR A 59 -16.17 10.08 -31.84
CA THR A 59 -17.36 10.11 -32.69
C THR A 59 -16.95 10.77 -34.03
N PRO A 60 -17.78 10.67 -35.10
CA PRO A 60 -17.44 11.26 -36.40
C PRO A 60 -17.04 12.75 -36.36
N ASP A 61 -17.53 13.49 -35.36
CA ASP A 61 -17.29 14.91 -35.20
C ASP A 61 -16.33 15.25 -34.04
N ILE A 62 -15.95 14.27 -33.20
CA ILE A 62 -15.17 14.52 -31.97
C ILE A 62 -13.92 13.66 -31.93
N ILE A 63 -12.78 14.32 -31.73
CA ILE A 63 -11.49 13.67 -31.57
C ILE A 63 -10.92 13.88 -30.16
N LEU A 64 -10.17 12.89 -29.70
CA LEU A 64 -9.35 12.89 -28.50
C LEU A 64 -7.88 12.99 -28.91
N ILE A 65 -7.20 14.04 -28.47
CA ILE A 65 -5.80 14.29 -28.76
C ILE A 65 -5.00 14.06 -27.49
N SER A 66 -4.24 12.97 -27.46
CA SER A 66 -3.27 12.70 -26.40
C SER A 66 -1.97 13.38 -26.74
N HIS A 67 -1.47 14.25 -25.86
CA HIS A 67 -0.23 14.98 -26.07
C HIS A 67 0.57 15.11 -24.79
N LEU A 68 1.87 15.30 -24.96
CA LEU A 68 2.84 15.54 -23.90
C LEU A 68 3.44 16.92 -24.08
N THR A 69 3.60 17.67 -22.99
CA THR A 69 4.44 18.86 -23.01
C THR A 69 5.90 18.43 -23.07
N LYS A 70 6.63 18.92 -24.07
CA LYS A 70 8.06 18.66 -24.24
C LYS A 70 8.83 19.21 -23.03
N LYS A 71 9.90 18.52 -22.65
CA LYS A 71 10.65 18.77 -21.41
C LYS A 71 11.12 20.23 -21.27
N ASP A 72 11.57 20.83 -22.37
CA ASP A 72 12.10 22.20 -22.40
C ASP A 72 11.02 23.28 -22.14
N TRP A 73 9.75 22.90 -22.27
CA TRP A 73 8.58 23.78 -22.11
C TRP A 73 7.76 23.42 -20.86
N VAL A 74 8.30 22.58 -19.97
CA VAL A 74 7.63 22.23 -18.72
C VAL A 74 7.84 23.34 -17.72
N GLU A 75 6.74 23.94 -17.29
CA GLU A 75 6.72 24.81 -16.13
C GLU A 75 6.45 23.98 -14.87
N GLU A 76 7.21 24.24 -13.81
CA GLU A 76 6.93 23.64 -12.51
C GLU A 76 5.65 24.26 -11.94
N HIS A 77 4.78 23.42 -11.37
CA HIS A 77 3.60 23.90 -10.69
C HIS A 77 4.01 24.81 -9.52
N GLU A 78 3.34 25.93 -9.30
CA GLU A 78 3.71 26.96 -8.30
C GLU A 78 3.88 26.38 -6.88
N CYS A 79 3.00 25.45 -6.48
CA CYS A 79 3.08 24.74 -5.21
C CYS A 79 4.09 23.57 -5.17
N SER A 80 4.80 23.25 -6.25
CA SER A 80 5.75 22.14 -6.30
C SER A 80 7.01 22.51 -5.54
N ASN A 81 7.40 21.66 -4.58
CA ASN A 81 8.64 21.84 -3.82
C ASN A 81 9.16 20.46 -3.39
N VAL A 82 10.01 19.90 -4.24
CA VAL A 82 10.58 18.57 -4.00
C VAL A 82 11.43 18.51 -2.72
N VAL A 83 12.03 19.62 -2.28
CA VAL A 83 12.90 19.65 -1.09
C VAL A 83 12.09 19.43 0.18
N ILE A 84 10.94 20.09 0.32
CA ILE A 84 10.00 19.85 1.43
C ILE A 84 9.60 18.37 1.43
N SER A 85 9.42 17.80 0.24
CA SER A 85 9.02 16.41 0.12
C SER A 85 10.13 15.41 0.47
N LEU A 86 11.35 15.68 0.05
CA LEU A 86 12.51 14.87 0.42
C LEU A 86 12.71 14.91 1.94
N TRP A 87 12.61 16.09 2.55
CA TRP A 87 12.75 16.25 3.99
C TRP A 87 11.67 15.50 4.76
N THR A 88 10.39 15.73 4.43
CA THR A 88 9.26 15.12 5.16
C THR A 88 9.31 13.59 5.10
N THR A 89 9.59 12.99 3.93
CA THR A 89 9.70 11.51 3.84
C THR A 89 10.95 10.98 4.51
N SER A 90 12.06 11.72 4.50
CA SER A 90 13.29 11.30 5.20
C SER A 90 13.08 11.33 6.71
N CYS A 91 12.49 12.40 7.25
CA CYS A 91 12.13 12.48 8.66
C CYS A 91 11.16 11.37 9.07
N ALA A 92 10.13 11.08 8.27
CA ALA A 92 9.19 9.99 8.55
C ALA A 92 9.90 8.61 8.58
N ARG A 93 10.81 8.34 7.63
CA ARG A 93 11.62 7.11 7.61
C ARG A 93 12.54 7.02 8.82
N ILE A 94 13.20 8.11 9.20
CA ILE A 94 14.08 8.15 10.38
C ILE A 94 13.26 7.92 11.66
N HIS A 95 12.06 8.51 11.76
CA HIS A 95 11.17 8.31 12.90
C HIS A 95 10.77 6.83 13.05
N LEU A 96 10.35 6.21 11.95
CA LEU A 96 10.03 4.78 11.94
C LEU A 96 11.27 3.93 12.27
N LEU A 97 12.44 4.26 11.71
CA LEU A 97 13.69 3.55 11.99
C LEU A 97 14.08 3.62 13.48
N LYS A 98 13.93 4.78 14.12
CA LYS A 98 14.17 4.93 15.57
C LYS A 98 13.25 4.03 16.39
N ALA A 99 11.97 3.94 16.02
CA ALA A 99 11.02 3.04 16.66
C ALA A 99 11.40 1.57 16.48
N MET A 100 11.79 1.17 15.26
CA MET A 100 12.29 -0.18 14.96
C MET A 100 13.52 -0.52 15.82
N GLN A 101 14.48 0.40 15.93
CA GLN A 101 15.68 0.22 16.74
C GLN A 101 15.34 0.08 18.23
N LYS A 102 14.38 0.84 18.75
CA LYS A 102 13.92 0.73 20.15
C LYS A 102 13.31 -0.66 20.41
N VAL A 103 12.47 -1.15 19.50
CA VAL A 103 11.91 -2.51 19.56
C VAL A 103 13.01 -3.57 19.55
N VAL A 104 13.91 -3.54 18.56
CA VAL A 104 14.96 -4.56 18.40
C VAL A 104 15.98 -4.57 19.55
N ARG A 105 16.25 -3.42 20.17
CA ARG A 105 17.19 -3.31 21.30
C ARG A 105 16.58 -3.69 22.64
N THR A 106 15.25 -3.77 22.73
CA THR A 106 14.57 -4.10 24.00
C THR A 106 14.57 -5.63 24.18
N PRO A 107 15.08 -6.15 25.32
CA PRO A 107 15.08 -7.59 25.57
C PRO A 107 13.68 -8.21 25.50
N GLY A 108 13.59 -9.40 24.89
CA GLY A 108 12.32 -10.12 24.72
C GLY A 108 11.38 -9.55 23.65
N CYS A 109 11.79 -8.50 22.91
CA CYS A 109 11.02 -7.93 21.82
C CYS A 109 11.53 -8.42 20.44
N THR A 110 10.60 -8.68 19.52
CA THR A 110 10.93 -9.11 18.15
C THR A 110 10.12 -8.30 17.14
N LEU A 111 10.81 -7.59 16.24
CA LEU A 111 10.17 -6.87 15.14
C LEU A 111 9.71 -7.86 14.05
N LEU A 112 8.42 -7.81 13.68
CA LEU A 112 7.83 -8.71 12.68
C LEU A 112 7.60 -8.04 11.33
N TYR A 113 7.15 -6.78 11.31
CA TYR A 113 6.78 -6.08 10.08
C TYR A 113 6.83 -4.56 10.22
N THR A 114 7.05 -3.87 9.11
CA THR A 114 6.98 -2.40 9.03
C THR A 114 6.42 -1.94 7.69
N ASP A 115 5.57 -0.92 7.69
CA ASP A 115 5.11 -0.24 6.48
C ASP A 115 4.78 1.22 6.75
N THR A 116 5.51 2.12 6.09
CA THR A 116 5.32 3.58 6.03
C THR A 116 5.24 4.30 7.39
N ASP A 117 4.16 4.09 8.14
CA ASP A 117 3.78 4.71 9.41
C ASP A 117 3.47 3.66 10.50
N SER A 118 3.66 2.37 10.22
CA SER A 118 3.23 1.28 11.10
C SER A 118 4.31 0.22 11.31
N LEU A 119 4.22 -0.46 12.45
CA LEU A 119 5.05 -1.60 12.81
C LEU A 119 4.23 -2.69 13.52
N ILE A 120 4.64 -3.94 13.34
CA ILE A 120 4.12 -5.11 14.06
C ILE A 120 5.30 -5.75 14.77
N PHE A 121 5.16 -6.01 16.06
CA PHE A 121 6.22 -6.62 16.87
C PHE A 121 5.63 -7.44 18.00
N VAL A 122 6.44 -8.35 18.54
CA VAL A 122 6.15 -9.11 19.76
C VAL A 122 6.89 -8.45 20.91
N HIS A 123 6.25 -8.38 22.08
CA HIS A 123 6.87 -7.91 23.30
C HIS A 123 6.29 -8.65 24.53
N PRO A 124 7.02 -8.71 25.66
CA PRO A 124 6.49 -9.22 26.92
C PRO A 124 5.34 -8.32 27.43
N GLU A 125 4.33 -8.88 28.10
CA GLU A 125 3.13 -8.12 28.54
C GLU A 125 3.47 -6.88 29.37
N GLU A 126 4.50 -6.96 30.21
CA GLU A 126 4.89 -5.88 31.12
C GLU A 126 5.79 -4.82 30.48
N ILE A 127 6.36 -5.09 29.30
CA ILE A 127 7.37 -4.24 28.66
C ILE A 127 6.95 -3.92 27.24
N CYS A 128 6.21 -2.83 27.05
CA CYS A 128 6.05 -2.24 25.72
C CYS A 128 7.25 -1.31 25.45
N PRO A 129 8.06 -1.57 24.42
CA PRO A 129 9.24 -0.75 24.11
C PRO A 129 8.87 0.64 23.60
N LEU A 130 7.65 0.88 23.12
CA LEU A 130 7.25 2.15 22.49
C LEU A 130 6.24 2.92 23.35
N ASP A 131 6.41 4.24 23.36
CA ASP A 131 5.52 5.14 24.07
C ASP A 131 4.25 5.36 23.23
N LEU A 132 3.11 4.95 23.77
CA LEU A 132 1.80 5.08 23.12
C LEU A 132 1.11 6.37 23.54
N GLY A 133 0.39 7.00 22.61
CA GLY A 133 -0.45 8.13 22.96
C GLY A 133 -1.29 8.68 21.81
N PRO A 134 -2.27 9.55 22.12
CA PRO A 134 -3.25 10.03 21.14
C PRO A 134 -2.78 11.27 20.35
N HIS A 135 -1.59 11.81 20.63
CA HIS A 135 -1.12 13.07 20.05
C HIS A 135 -0.38 12.86 18.72
N LEU A 136 -0.23 13.95 17.96
CA LEU A 136 0.45 13.94 16.67
C LEU A 136 1.89 13.41 16.81
N GLY A 137 2.26 12.44 15.98
CA GLY A 137 3.60 11.84 15.97
C GLY A 137 3.79 10.69 16.97
N GLN A 138 2.81 10.42 17.84
CA GLN A 138 2.83 9.29 18.75
C GLN A 138 2.29 8.02 18.08
N PHE A 139 2.79 6.87 18.51
CA PHE A 139 2.24 5.59 18.06
C PHE A 139 0.94 5.30 18.80
N THR A 140 -0.04 4.79 18.06
CA THR A 140 -1.32 4.34 18.60
C THR A 140 -1.48 2.84 18.38
N ASP A 141 -2.09 2.16 19.33
CA ASP A 141 -2.50 0.77 19.17
C ASP A 141 -3.68 0.71 18.19
N GLU A 142 -3.51 -0.02 17.07
CA GLU A 142 -4.54 -0.14 16.04
C GLU A 142 -5.67 -1.10 16.46
N TYR A 143 -5.39 -2.04 17.36
CA TYR A 143 -6.33 -3.06 17.83
C TYR A 143 -6.42 -3.10 19.38
N PRO A 144 -6.77 -1.99 20.05
CA PRO A 144 -6.68 -1.88 21.51
C PRO A 144 -7.59 -2.87 22.25
N ARG A 145 -8.68 -3.31 21.62
CA ARG A 145 -9.67 -4.26 22.17
C ARG A 145 -9.37 -5.72 21.84
N HIS A 146 -8.29 -6.00 21.13
CA HIS A 146 -7.95 -7.34 20.67
C HIS A 146 -6.52 -7.71 21.05
N ASN A 147 -6.30 -9.00 21.23
CA ASN A 147 -4.98 -9.62 21.32
C ASN A 147 -4.65 -10.24 19.96
N ILE A 148 -3.46 -9.99 19.43
CA ILE A 148 -2.99 -10.66 18.21
C ILE A 148 -2.40 -12.01 18.64
N LEU A 149 -3.12 -13.08 18.36
CA LEU A 149 -2.71 -14.45 18.68
C LEU A 149 -1.71 -14.99 17.66
N GLU A 150 -1.92 -14.69 16.38
CA GLU A 150 -1.04 -15.14 15.31
C GLU A 150 -0.82 -14.05 14.27
N TYR A 151 0.42 -14.02 13.77
CA TYR A 151 0.85 -13.18 12.66
C TYR A 151 1.45 -14.07 11.57
N CYS A 152 1.07 -13.81 10.32
CA CYS A 152 1.67 -14.48 9.15
C CYS A 152 1.96 -13.45 8.06
N SER A 153 3.13 -13.54 7.43
CA SER A 153 3.57 -12.59 6.38
C SER A 153 3.97 -13.32 5.11
N GLY A 154 3.34 -12.94 4.00
CA GLY A 154 3.73 -13.38 2.65
C GLY A 154 4.72 -12.44 1.97
N GLY A 155 5.21 -11.42 2.69
CA GLY A 155 6.14 -10.41 2.19
C GLY A 155 5.60 -8.98 2.34
N ALA A 156 6.16 -8.07 1.54
CA ALA A 156 5.81 -6.66 1.63
C ALA A 156 4.33 -6.42 1.26
N LYS A 157 3.60 -5.75 2.16
CA LYS A 157 2.16 -5.41 2.00
C LYS A 157 1.25 -6.64 1.85
N GLN A 158 1.68 -7.76 2.42
CA GLN A 158 0.99 -9.05 2.38
C GLN A 158 1.07 -9.72 3.76
N TYR A 159 0.05 -9.59 4.60
CA TYR A 159 0.03 -10.21 5.93
C TYR A 159 -1.38 -10.58 6.40
N GLY A 160 -1.43 -11.53 7.32
CA GLY A 160 -2.61 -11.98 8.04
C GLY A 160 -2.45 -11.83 9.55
N LEU A 161 -3.53 -11.49 10.24
CA LEU A 161 -3.64 -11.45 11.70
C LEU A 161 -4.80 -12.34 12.15
N LYS A 162 -4.58 -13.09 13.22
CA LYS A 162 -5.63 -13.77 13.99
C LYS A 162 -5.80 -13.03 15.31
N LEU A 163 -7.00 -12.55 15.56
CA LEU A 163 -7.33 -11.67 16.67
C LEU A 163 -8.34 -12.33 17.61
N GLN A 164 -8.18 -12.08 18.90
CA GLN A 164 -9.15 -12.45 19.93
C GLN A 164 -9.55 -11.21 20.72
N ARG A 165 -10.84 -11.04 21.00
CA ARG A 165 -11.33 -9.90 21.79
C ARG A 165 -10.91 -10.05 23.25
N LYS A 166 -10.39 -8.98 23.84
CA LYS A 166 -10.01 -8.93 25.27
C LYS A 166 -11.22 -9.04 26.21
N ASP A 167 -12.35 -8.48 25.78
CA ASP A 167 -13.56 -8.37 26.60
C ASP A 167 -14.32 -9.71 26.74
N ASN A 168 -14.07 -10.66 25.82
CA ASN A 168 -14.74 -11.96 25.81
C ASN A 168 -13.83 -12.99 25.14
N SER A 169 -13.10 -13.74 25.95
CA SER A 169 -12.18 -14.79 25.51
C SER A 169 -12.89 -15.92 24.74
N ASP A 170 -14.18 -16.14 24.98
CA ASP A 170 -15.00 -17.15 24.30
C ASP A 170 -15.64 -16.63 23.01
N ALA A 171 -15.43 -15.37 22.65
CA ALA A 171 -15.92 -14.82 21.39
C ALA A 171 -15.19 -15.41 20.18
N ASP A 172 -15.90 -15.48 19.04
CA ASP A 172 -15.34 -15.93 17.78
C ASP A 172 -14.06 -15.17 17.40
N LEU A 173 -13.09 -15.92 16.88
CA LEU A 173 -11.82 -15.39 16.41
C LEU A 173 -12.04 -14.50 15.19
N GLU A 174 -11.43 -13.32 15.20
CA GLU A 174 -11.46 -12.38 14.09
C GLU A 174 -10.19 -12.53 13.24
N TYR A 175 -10.35 -12.48 11.91
CA TYR A 175 -9.24 -12.63 10.97
C TYR A 175 -9.11 -11.38 10.11
N ILE A 176 -7.90 -10.84 10.03
CA ILE A 176 -7.58 -9.72 9.15
C ILE A 176 -6.58 -10.20 8.12
N LEU A 177 -6.93 -10.01 6.85
CA LEU A 177 -6.02 -10.27 5.74
C LEU A 177 -5.77 -8.96 4.98
N LYS A 178 -4.50 -8.70 4.64
CA LYS A 178 -4.08 -7.57 3.84
C LYS A 178 -3.21 -8.08 2.70
N VAL A 179 -3.71 -8.02 1.48
CA VAL A 179 -2.99 -8.42 0.26
C VAL A 179 -3.06 -7.28 -0.74
N ARG A 180 -1.94 -6.56 -0.93
CA ARG A 180 -1.89 -5.44 -1.87
C ARG A 180 -2.20 -5.92 -3.29
N GLY A 181 -3.05 -5.16 -3.99
CA GLY A 181 -3.45 -5.46 -5.37
C GLY A 181 -4.67 -6.38 -5.47
N MET A 182 -5.17 -6.92 -4.36
CA MET A 182 -6.39 -7.73 -4.32
C MET A 182 -7.47 -7.04 -3.50
N THR A 183 -8.69 -7.02 -4.02
CA THR A 183 -9.88 -6.60 -3.28
C THR A 183 -10.42 -7.81 -2.55
N LEU A 184 -10.46 -7.75 -1.22
CA LEU A 184 -10.95 -8.83 -0.36
C LEU A 184 -12.44 -8.61 -0.09
N ASN A 185 -13.28 -8.99 -1.06
CA ASN A 185 -14.73 -9.01 -0.89
C ASN A 185 -15.19 -10.39 -0.40
N PHE A 186 -16.48 -10.52 -0.12
CA PHE A 186 -17.07 -11.78 0.35
C PHE A 186 -16.78 -12.94 -0.60
N ASP A 187 -16.94 -12.74 -1.91
CA ASP A 187 -16.71 -13.77 -2.93
C ASP A 187 -15.26 -14.28 -2.93
N VAL A 188 -14.29 -13.36 -2.90
CA VAL A 188 -12.85 -13.69 -2.88
C VAL A 188 -12.47 -14.48 -1.62
N VAL A 189 -13.01 -14.09 -0.47
CA VAL A 189 -12.69 -14.74 0.81
C VAL A 189 -13.43 -16.06 0.94
N VAL A 190 -14.74 -16.08 0.68
CA VAL A 190 -15.60 -17.23 0.98
C VAL A 190 -15.61 -18.24 -0.15
N ASN A 191 -15.87 -17.81 -1.39
CA ASN A 191 -16.06 -18.72 -2.52
C ASN A 191 -14.74 -19.08 -3.21
N GLN A 192 -13.81 -18.13 -3.30
CA GLN A 192 -12.51 -18.34 -3.96
C GLN A 192 -11.38 -18.73 -3.00
N GLY A 193 -11.67 -18.77 -1.69
CA GLY A 193 -10.81 -19.39 -0.69
C GLY A 193 -9.60 -18.55 -0.25
N LEU A 194 -9.52 -17.25 -0.56
CA LEU A 194 -8.45 -16.39 -0.02
C LEU A 194 -8.76 -15.98 1.43
N ARG A 195 -8.74 -16.98 2.32
CA ARG A 195 -8.92 -16.84 3.78
C ARG A 195 -7.57 -16.85 4.49
N TYR A 196 -7.57 -16.47 5.77
CA TYR A 196 -6.35 -16.47 6.59
C TYR A 196 -5.63 -17.82 6.59
N GLU A 197 -6.35 -18.93 6.78
CA GLU A 197 -5.73 -20.27 6.83
C GLU A 197 -5.08 -20.68 5.51
N VAL A 198 -5.76 -20.49 4.37
CA VAL A 198 -5.22 -20.77 3.04
C VAL A 198 -4.02 -19.87 2.73
N PHE A 199 -4.09 -18.59 3.11
CA PHE A 199 -2.98 -17.66 2.99
C PHE A 199 -1.77 -18.15 3.80
N LYS A 200 -1.97 -18.51 5.07
CA LYS A 200 -0.94 -19.01 5.97
C LYS A 200 -0.32 -20.30 5.44
N GLU A 201 -1.14 -21.26 5.01
CA GLU A 201 -0.67 -22.51 4.41
C GLU A 201 0.23 -22.24 3.19
N LYS A 202 -0.21 -21.37 2.27
CA LYS A 202 0.58 -21.02 1.08
C LYS A 202 1.90 -20.34 1.44
N VAL A 203 1.89 -19.44 2.42
CA VAL A 203 3.10 -18.78 2.92
C VAL A 203 4.06 -19.79 3.54
N LEU A 204 3.57 -20.68 4.40
CA LEU A 204 4.40 -21.71 5.04
C LEU A 204 4.93 -22.74 4.03
N HIS A 205 4.12 -23.10 3.04
CA HIS A 205 4.54 -23.99 1.95
C HIS A 205 5.63 -23.33 1.10
N PHE A 206 5.47 -22.04 0.76
CA PHE A 206 6.49 -21.26 0.06
C PHE A 206 7.80 -21.20 0.87
N ALA A 207 7.72 -20.92 2.17
CA ALA A 207 8.89 -20.84 3.05
C ALA A 207 9.65 -22.18 3.16
N LYS A 208 8.94 -23.32 3.12
CA LYS A 208 9.54 -24.65 3.19
C LYS A 208 10.13 -25.12 1.86
N ASN A 209 9.43 -24.86 0.75
CA ASN A 209 9.73 -25.50 -0.54
C ASN A 209 10.33 -24.54 -1.58
N GLY A 210 10.36 -23.23 -1.31
CA GLY A 210 10.80 -22.20 -2.27
C GLY A 210 9.82 -21.92 -3.41
N TYR A 211 8.72 -22.68 -3.50
CA TYR A 211 7.64 -22.47 -4.45
C TYR A 211 6.28 -22.65 -3.77
N SER A 212 5.24 -22.09 -4.39
CA SER A 212 3.86 -22.28 -3.94
C SER A 212 2.92 -22.23 -5.13
N ILE A 213 1.93 -23.12 -5.14
CA ILE A 213 0.89 -23.12 -6.16
C ILE A 213 0.09 -21.81 -6.05
N PRO A 214 0.02 -20.99 -7.11
CA PRO A 214 -0.69 -19.72 -7.08
C PRO A 214 -2.18 -19.95 -6.84
N LEU A 215 -2.83 -19.00 -6.16
CA LEU A 215 -4.29 -18.97 -6.05
C LEU A 215 -4.85 -18.02 -7.10
N ASN A 216 -5.69 -18.54 -7.98
CA ASN A 216 -6.33 -17.75 -9.02
C ASN A 216 -7.60 -17.11 -8.46
N ILE A 217 -7.65 -15.79 -8.51
CA ILE A 217 -8.78 -14.97 -8.07
C ILE A 217 -9.43 -14.34 -9.30
N SER A 218 -10.70 -14.61 -9.51
CA SER A 218 -11.51 -14.06 -10.59
C SER A 218 -12.45 -12.98 -10.06
N TYR A 219 -12.41 -11.80 -10.66
CA TYR A 219 -13.37 -10.73 -10.43
C TYR A 219 -14.31 -10.67 -11.63
N PRO A 220 -15.51 -11.27 -11.57
CA PRO A 220 -16.36 -11.45 -12.74
C PRO A 220 -16.85 -10.12 -13.34
N ASN A 221 -17.15 -9.14 -12.48
CA ASN A 221 -17.72 -7.85 -12.85
C ASN A 221 -16.74 -6.71 -12.57
N PHE A 222 -15.55 -6.75 -13.18
CA PHE A 222 -14.58 -5.67 -13.02
C PHE A 222 -14.86 -4.55 -14.02
N LEU A 223 -15.17 -3.35 -13.51
CA LEU A 223 -15.42 -2.18 -14.34
C LEU A 223 -14.10 -1.66 -14.93
N ARG A 224 -14.02 -1.66 -16.26
CA ARG A 224 -12.93 -1.04 -17.01
C ARG A 224 -13.45 0.17 -17.78
N PRO A 225 -12.94 1.37 -17.50
CA PRO A 225 -13.22 2.51 -18.37
C PRO A 225 -12.46 2.32 -19.70
N SER A 226 -13.16 2.55 -20.82
CA SER A 226 -12.58 2.69 -22.15
C SER A 226 -12.73 4.15 -22.57
N VAL A 227 -11.62 4.89 -22.53
CA VAL A 227 -11.61 6.31 -22.96
C VAL A 227 -11.95 6.41 -24.45
N LYS A 228 -11.41 5.49 -25.27
CA LYS A 228 -11.65 5.43 -26.71
C LYS A 228 -13.13 5.25 -27.06
N ASN A 229 -13.85 4.44 -26.30
CA ASN A 229 -15.27 4.17 -26.58
C ASN A 229 -16.21 5.04 -25.75
N GLY A 230 -15.70 5.96 -24.92
CA GLY A 230 -16.50 6.75 -23.99
C GLY A 230 -17.37 5.92 -23.04
N ALA A 231 -16.99 4.66 -22.78
CA ALA A 231 -17.85 3.67 -22.15
C ALA A 231 -17.17 3.02 -20.94
N VAL A 232 -17.99 2.59 -19.97
CA VAL A 232 -17.54 1.72 -18.87
C VAL A 232 -18.05 0.32 -19.17
N ILE A 233 -17.12 -0.61 -19.40
CA ILE A 233 -17.45 -2.00 -19.68
C ILE A 233 -17.17 -2.87 -18.46
N SER A 234 -18.09 -3.79 -18.16
CA SER A 234 -17.87 -4.85 -17.19
C SER A 234 -17.17 -6.00 -17.88
N GLN A 235 -15.97 -6.37 -17.41
CA GLN A 235 -15.23 -7.51 -17.93
C GLN A 235 -14.62 -8.32 -16.77
N PRO A 236 -14.50 -9.65 -16.91
CA PRO A 236 -13.79 -10.45 -15.93
C PRO A 236 -12.31 -10.03 -15.82
N LEU A 237 -11.82 -9.87 -14.58
CA LEU A 237 -10.41 -9.66 -14.28
C LEU A 237 -9.89 -10.82 -13.45
N GLN A 238 -8.86 -11.50 -13.94
CA GLN A 238 -8.17 -12.53 -13.17
C GLN A 238 -6.88 -11.97 -12.54
N LYS A 239 -6.62 -12.35 -11.30
CA LYS A 239 -5.38 -12.07 -10.58
C LYS A 239 -4.86 -13.36 -9.97
N MET A 240 -3.54 -13.50 -9.92
CA MET A 240 -2.89 -14.64 -9.30
C MET A 240 -2.22 -14.20 -8.01
N TYR A 241 -2.55 -14.87 -6.90
CA TYR A 241 -1.87 -14.68 -5.62
C TYR A 241 -0.73 -15.68 -5.50
N ARG A 242 0.46 -15.18 -5.22
CA ARG A 242 1.64 -15.97 -4.85
C ARG A 242 2.39 -15.23 -3.74
N PRO A 243 2.70 -15.88 -2.60
CA PRO A 243 3.66 -15.35 -1.65
C PRO A 243 4.97 -14.99 -2.36
N PHE A 244 5.45 -13.78 -2.13
CA PHE A 244 6.68 -13.31 -2.74
C PHE A 244 7.43 -12.42 -1.76
N VAL A 245 8.58 -12.92 -1.33
CA VAL A 245 9.54 -12.16 -0.55
C VAL A 245 10.63 -11.74 -1.52
N GLY A 246 10.55 -10.50 -2.01
CA GLY A 246 11.59 -9.89 -2.84
C GLY A 246 12.25 -8.68 -2.19
N LYS A 247 11.90 -8.41 -0.93
CA LYS A 247 12.55 -7.38 -0.11
C LYS A 247 13.42 -8.10 0.91
N GLY A 248 14.69 -7.76 0.91
CA GLY A 248 15.67 -8.43 1.74
C GLY A 248 16.62 -7.46 2.44
N ILE A 249 17.37 -8.00 3.40
CA ILE A 249 18.53 -7.41 4.05
C ILE A 249 19.68 -7.41 3.05
N VAL A 250 20.26 -6.26 2.77
CA VAL A 250 21.49 -6.18 1.99
C VAL A 250 22.62 -6.77 2.84
N ARG A 251 23.17 -7.91 2.42
CA ARG A 251 24.33 -8.53 3.07
C ARG A 251 25.53 -7.58 2.93
N PRO A 252 26.15 -7.12 4.03
CA PRO A 252 27.24 -6.14 3.95
C PRO A 252 28.48 -6.62 3.20
N SER A 253 28.68 -7.94 3.10
CA SER A 253 29.87 -8.53 2.47
C SER A 253 29.85 -8.50 0.94
N ASP A 254 28.68 -8.64 0.32
CA ASP A 254 28.55 -8.79 -1.14
C ASP A 254 27.40 -7.94 -1.73
N PHE A 255 26.78 -7.10 -0.90
CA PHE A 255 25.62 -6.27 -1.24
C PHE A 255 24.43 -7.05 -1.83
N LYS A 256 24.36 -8.37 -1.67
CA LYS A 256 23.20 -9.16 -2.12
C LYS A 256 22.01 -8.94 -1.20
N VAL A 257 20.84 -8.82 -1.79
CA VAL A 257 19.56 -8.72 -1.08
C VAL A 257 19.18 -10.12 -0.59
N LEU A 258 19.26 -10.37 0.72
CA LEU A 258 18.84 -11.61 1.39
C LEU A 258 17.42 -11.46 1.92
N ASP A 259 16.52 -12.37 1.62
CA ASP A 259 15.14 -12.28 2.11
C ASP A 259 15.04 -12.07 3.63
N PHE A 260 14.06 -11.27 4.06
CA PHE A 260 13.71 -11.19 5.49
C PHE A 260 13.33 -12.59 5.98
N GLY A 261 14.06 -13.12 6.97
CA GLY A 261 13.88 -14.48 7.48
C GLY A 261 15.00 -15.47 7.14
N HIS A 262 16.11 -15.03 6.54
CA HIS A 262 17.33 -15.85 6.52
C HIS A 262 17.70 -16.26 7.96
N THR A 263 17.71 -17.56 8.20
CA THR A 263 17.59 -18.21 9.50
C THR A 263 18.63 -17.76 10.52
N PHE A 264 18.19 -17.03 11.54
CA PHE A 264 18.73 -17.17 12.89
C PHE A 264 17.62 -17.80 13.74
N CYS A 265 17.89 -19.01 14.23
CA CYS A 265 16.92 -19.82 14.94
C CYS A 265 16.68 -19.22 16.33
N TYR A 266 15.50 -18.64 16.58
CA TYR A 266 14.99 -18.41 17.93
C TYR A 266 13.52 -18.80 18.00
N LYS A 267 13.21 -19.75 18.90
CA LYS A 267 11.86 -20.03 19.37
C LYS A 267 11.43 -18.92 20.32
N SER A 268 10.28 -18.29 20.12
CA SER A 268 9.54 -17.69 21.24
C SER A 268 8.03 -17.69 21.00
N ILE A 269 7.31 -17.99 22.08
CA ILE A 269 5.86 -17.84 22.25
C ILE A 269 5.68 -16.44 22.86
N GLY A 270 4.84 -15.59 22.27
CA GLY A 270 4.58 -14.23 22.75
C GLY A 270 3.49 -13.53 21.96
N LEU A 271 2.79 -12.58 22.60
CA LEU A 271 1.68 -11.82 22.04
C LEU A 271 2.19 -10.72 21.09
N GLY A 272 1.55 -10.60 19.93
CA GLY A 272 1.88 -9.56 18.94
C GLY A 272 1.08 -8.27 19.16
N VAL A 273 1.68 -7.13 18.87
CA VAL A 273 1.01 -5.82 18.83
C VAL A 273 1.33 -5.12 17.51
N LYS A 274 0.31 -4.48 16.92
CA LYS A 274 0.44 -3.64 15.73
C LYS A 274 0.18 -2.19 16.09
N LEU A 275 1.18 -1.34 15.87
CA LEU A 275 1.11 0.09 16.12
C LEU A 275 1.14 0.88 14.82
N ARG A 276 0.43 2.01 14.83
CA ARG A 276 0.37 2.96 13.72
C ARG A 276 0.54 4.40 14.22
N ASN A 277 1.35 5.18 13.51
CA ASN A 277 1.50 6.64 13.67
C ASN A 277 0.50 7.38 12.76
#